data_AF-A0A930AGZ1-F1
#
_entry.id   AF-A0A930AGZ1-F1
#
_cell.length_a   1.000
_cell.length_b   1.000
_cell.length_c   1.000
_cell.angle_alpha   90.00
_cell.angle_beta   90.00
_cell.angle_gamma   90.00
#
_symmetry.space_group_name_H-M   'P 1'
#
loop_
_entity.id
_entity.type
_entity.pdbx_description
1 polymer ?
#
loop_
_entity_poly.entity_id
_entity_poly.type
_entity_poly.pdbx_seq_one_letter_code
_entity_poly.pdbx_strand_id
1 'polypeptide(L)' 'MNEKNKKILDAIKGQLIVSCQALPSEPLHSSYIMSRMAYAAYLGGSKGIRANSVEDIIEIKKTVDLPVIGII' A
#
# COMPACT_ATOMS: atom_id res chain seq x y z
N MET A 1 -17.21 -7.81 -13.51
CA MET A 1 -15.83 -7.79 -12.96
C MET A 1 -14.94 -8.54 -13.94
N ASN A 2 -13.81 -8.00 -14.37
CA ASN A 2 -12.89 -8.76 -15.23
C ASN A 2 -12.05 -9.76 -14.39
N GLU A 3 -11.44 -10.75 -15.05
CA GLU A 3 -10.65 -11.81 -14.38
C GLU A 3 -9.49 -11.25 -13.56
N LYS A 4 -8.86 -10.16 -14.02
CA LYS A 4 -7.78 -9.49 -13.30
C LYS A 4 -8.26 -8.94 -11.96
N ASN A 5 -9.37 -8.20 -11.95
CA ASN A 5 -9.94 -7.61 -10.74
C ASN A 5 -10.44 -8.70 -9.79
N LYS A 6 -11.03 -9.78 -10.31
CA LYS A 6 -11.44 -10.94 -9.51
C LYS A 6 -10.25 -11.55 -8.77
N LYS A 7 -9.13 -11.81 -9.47
CA LYS A 7 -7.89 -12.32 -8.85
C LYS A 7 -7.36 -11.42 -7.74
N ILE A 8 -7.37 -10.10 -7.94
CA ILE A 8 -6.93 -9.13 -6.91
C ILE A 8 -7.86 -9.19 -5.69
N LEU A 9 -9.18 -9.18 -5.90
CA LEU A 9 -10.16 -9.21 -4.82
C LEU A 9 -10.11 -10.52 -4.03
N ASP A 10 -9.94 -11.65 -4.70
CA ASP A 10 -9.77 -12.95 -4.06
C ASP A 10 -8.47 -12.98 -3.21
N ALA A 11 -7.38 -12.37 -3.70
CA ALA A 11 -6.10 -12.30 -2.97
C ALA A 11 -6.16 -11.47 -1.68
N ILE A 12 -7.07 -10.49 -1.58
CA ILE A 12 -7.22 -9.62 -0.40
C ILE A 12 -8.45 -9.96 0.46
N LYS A 13 -9.27 -10.93 0.06
CA LYS A 13 -10.50 -11.31 0.77
C LYS A 13 -10.17 -11.91 2.14
N GLY A 14 -10.70 -11.32 3.20
CA GLY A 14 -10.45 -11.75 4.58
C GLY A 14 -9.04 -11.46 5.07
N GLN A 15 -8.28 -10.62 4.36
CA GLN A 15 -6.91 -10.27 4.70
C GLN A 15 -6.81 -8.85 5.26
N LEU A 16 -5.69 -8.55 5.93
CA LEU A 16 -5.38 -7.20 6.38
C LEU A 16 -4.82 -6.35 5.24
N ILE A 17 -5.40 -5.16 5.06
CA ILE A 17 -4.87 -4.09 4.22
C ILE A 17 -4.40 -2.97 5.15
N VAL A 18 -3.13 -2.58 5.03
CA VAL A 18 -2.56 -1.52 5.86
C VAL A 18 -2.55 -0.20 5.09
N SER A 19 -3.05 0.86 5.72
CA SER A 19 -2.98 2.22 5.17
C SER A 19 -1.65 2.86 5.58
N CYS A 20 -0.75 3.08 4.62
CA CYS A 20 0.54 3.73 4.81
C CYS A 20 0.44 5.14 4.23
N GLN A 21 0.08 6.11 5.09
CA GLN A 21 -0.14 7.51 4.70
C GLN A 21 0.39 8.43 5.80
N ALA A 22 0.95 9.57 5.39
CA ALA A 22 1.28 10.68 6.28
C ALA A 22 1.10 12.00 5.53
N LEU A 23 0.23 12.88 6.02
CA LEU A 23 0.00 14.21 5.44
C LEU A 23 1.20 15.14 5.66
N PRO A 24 1.35 16.25 4.91
CA PRO A 24 2.50 17.16 5.04
C PRO A 24 2.78 17.70 6.45
N SER A 25 1.75 17.79 7.30
CA SER A 25 1.88 18.23 8.69
C SER A 25 2.26 17.11 9.66
N GLU A 26 2.26 15.85 9.22
CA GLU A 26 2.52 14.70 10.09
C GLU A 26 4.02 14.41 10.19
N PRO A 27 4.51 13.96 11.37
CA PRO A 27 5.95 13.76 11.60
C PRO A 27 6.63 12.75 10.66
N LEU A 28 5.85 11.82 10.09
CA LEU A 28 6.36 10.76 9.22
C LEU A 28 6.20 11.10 7.73
N HIS A 29 5.85 12.34 7.38
CA HIS A 29 5.65 12.75 6.00
C HIS A 29 6.92 12.60 5.17
N SER A 30 6.97 11.53 4.37
CA SER A 30 8.03 11.23 3.42
C SER A 30 7.64 9.98 2.66
N SER A 31 7.68 10.02 1.32
CA SER A 31 7.43 8.83 0.49
C SER A 31 8.42 7.69 0.80
N TYR A 32 9.65 8.04 1.19
CA TYR A 32 10.64 7.08 1.68
C TYR A 32 10.15 6.39 2.97
N ILE A 33 9.69 7.15 3.96
CA ILE A 33 9.19 6.57 5.21
C ILE A 33 7.93 5.72 4.94
N MET A 34 7.02 6.17 4.08
CA MET A 34 5.81 5.42 3.73
C MET A 34 6.13 4.11 3.01
N SER A 35 7.17 4.06 2.17
CA SER A 35 7.61 2.79 1.56
C SER A 35 8.23 1.84 2.57
N ARG A 36 8.99 2.35 3.55
CA ARG A 36 9.49 1.52 4.68
C ARG A 36 8.35 1.01 5.55
N MET A 37 7.32 1.81 5.79
CA MET A 37 6.12 1.40 6.53
C MET A 37 5.35 0.31 5.78
N ALA A 38 5.19 0.45 4.46
CA ALA A 38 4.57 -0.58 3.62
C ALA A 38 5.38 -1.87 3.61
N TYR A 39 6.72 -1.78 3.54
CA TYR A 39 7.60 -2.94 3.66
C TYR A 39 7.47 -3.64 5.02
N ALA A 40 7.39 -2.88 6.11
CA ALA A 40 7.13 -3.43 7.44
C ALA A 40 5.76 -4.12 7.51
N ALA A 41 4.71 -3.53 6.94
CA ALA A 41 3.39 -4.14 6.85
C ALA A 41 3.38 -5.43 6.02
N TYR A 42 4.15 -5.48 4.93
CA TYR A 42 4.36 -6.68 4.13
C TYR A 42 5.03 -7.80 4.96
N LEU A 43 6.11 -7.49 5.67
CA LEU A 43 6.78 -8.44 6.58
C LEU A 43 5.85 -8.90 7.72
N GLY A 44 4.98 -8.01 8.20
CA GLY A 44 3.93 -8.32 9.18
C GLY A 44 2.78 -9.17 8.64
N GLY A 45 2.78 -9.51 7.36
CA GLY A 45 1.81 -10.43 6.75
C GLY A 45 0.58 -9.77 6.13
N SER A 46 0.55 -8.44 5.97
CA SER A 46 -0.52 -7.78 5.21
C SER A 46 -0.57 -8.28 3.76
N LYS A 47 -1.76 -8.24 3.15
CA LYS A 47 -1.98 -8.67 1.75
C LYS A 47 -2.34 -7.53 0.81
N GLY A 48 -2.31 -6.29 1.30
CA GLY A 48 -2.52 -5.11 0.48
C GLY A 48 -2.08 -3.85 1.21
N ILE A 49 -1.77 -2.83 0.43
CA ILE A 49 -1.42 -1.50 0.94
C ILE A 49 -2.43 -0.49 0.41
N ARG A 50 -2.81 0.48 1.24
CA ARG A 50 -3.52 1.68 0.81
C ARG A 50 -2.57 2.88 0.96
N ALA A 51 -2.47 3.69 -0.09
CA ALA A 51 -1.54 4.82 -0.15
C ALA A 51 -2.22 6.06 -0.76
N ASN A 52 -1.73 7.24 -0.42
CA ASN A 52 -2.22 8.53 -0.91
C ASN A 52 -1.12 9.23 -1.69
N SER A 53 -1.45 9.94 -2.77
CA SER A 53 -0.52 10.60 -3.71
C SER A 53 0.24 9.66 -4.64
N VAL A 54 0.57 10.17 -5.84
CA VAL A 54 1.33 9.42 -6.85
C VAL A 54 2.74 9.09 -6.37
N GLU A 55 3.38 10.01 -5.64
CA GLU A 55 4.76 9.87 -5.16
C GLU A 55 4.89 8.71 -4.18
N ASP A 56 4.02 8.65 -3.16
CA ASP A 56 4.02 7.53 -2.20
C ASP A 56 3.68 6.20 -2.88
N ILE A 57 2.72 6.19 -3.81
CA ILE A 57 2.33 4.97 -4.54
C ILE A 57 3.51 4.42 -5.36
N ILE A 58 4.25 5.29 -6.05
CA ILE A 58 5.42 4.88 -6.82
C ILE A 58 6.50 4.32 -5.90
N GLU A 59 6.77 4.98 -4.77
CA GLU A 59 7.81 4.54 -3.84
C GLU A 59 7.46 3.23 -3.14
N ILE A 60 6.20 3.06 -2.70
CA ILE A 60 5.69 1.82 -2.11
C ILE A 60 5.83 0.65 -3.09
N LYS A 61 5.44 0.83 -4.37
CA LYS A 61 5.53 -0.23 -5.39
C LYS A 61 6.95 -0.72 -5.67
N LYS A 62 7.99 0.06 -5.35
CA LYS A 62 9.38 -0.39 -5.44
C LYS A 62 9.77 -1.35 -4.31
N THR A 63 9.05 -1.31 -3.19
CA THR A 63 9.41 -2.02 -1.95
C THR A 63 8.58 -3.26 -1.67
N VAL A 64 7.34 -3.33 -2.17
CA VAL A 64 6.43 -4.46 -1.92
C VAL A 64 5.76 -4.96 -3.20
N ASP A 65 5.62 -6.28 -3.30
CA ASP A 65 4.84 -6.95 -4.34
C ASP A 65 3.43 -7.29 -3.82
N LEU A 66 2.68 -6.24 -3.46
CA LEU A 66 1.30 -6.34 -2.96
C LEU A 66 0.35 -5.47 -3.80
N PRO A 67 -0.95 -5.82 -3.90
CA PRO A 67 -1.97 -4.92 -4.42
C PRO A 67 -1.98 -3.58 -3.66
N VAL A 68 -1.93 -2.46 -4.40
CA VAL A 68 -1.98 -1.11 -3.84
C VAL A 68 -3.29 -0.42 -4.21
N ILE A 69 -4.07 -0.02 -3.21
CA ILE A 69 -5.23 0.86 -3.35
C ILE A 69 -4.74 2.29 -3.27
N GLY A 70 -4.63 2.95 -4.42
CA GLY A 70 -4.19 4.35 -4.52
C GLY A 70 -5.35 5.33 -4.42
N ILE A 71 -5.14 6.40 -3.66
CA ILE A 71 -5.96 7.62 -3.67
C ILE A 71 -5.08 8.73 -4.23
N ILE A 72 -5.59 9.46 -5.23
CA ILE A 72 -4.84 10.46 -6.01
C ILE A 72 -5.56 11.79 -5.90
#